data_AF-A0A7Y6PQ34-F1
#
_entry.id   AF-A0A7Y6PQ34-F1
#
_cell.length_a   1.000
_cell.length_b   1.000
_cell.length_c   1.000
_cell.angle_alpha   90.00
_cell.angle_beta   90.00
_cell.angle_gamma   90.00
#
_symmetry.space_group_name_H-M   'P 1'
#
loop_
_entity.id
_entity.type
_entity.pdbx_description
1 polymer ?
#
loop_
_entity_poly.entity_id
_entity_poly.type
_entity_poly.pdbx_seq_one_letter_code
_entity_poly.pdbx_strand_id
1 'polypeptide(L)'
;MTRWLLPSIVFALCSAPTARADSSLAKEIAKQRGLTQKKAAKKPARDDAPTTATLDREALRTRLAKLADDPAVQAATRAEGIALARWGLIPRDLDYRATLVSLYTDQIDRRAPDPAWNELVATERALRDAKFDFAAFVAVPAGENDASLARRALVEGDGIALLIELVLARKGKSAPWDNTQVTLDLGRAMTMPTGDALDKAPVAIREAMLFPFRAGLAFVASLRRYESWSAVDAAYKRPPRSTEQILHPEKYAADEQPVHVTLDIPAELPDAKLVHSTVWGELGFALFLRAHGIPVETANIAAAGWAGDRVITVSLGDAGPAVGLARYEWDSEIDAIEAYEAAVRALDDTTIGATIDHADARTRWLALDGRTSLVSRQGTRVTIAVGVPAPLLPALTVAMEK
;
A
#
# COMPACT_ATOMS: atom_id res chain seq x y z
N MET A 1 19.98 10.74 -0.28
CA MET A 1 18.78 11.44 0.23
C MET A 1 17.57 10.61 -0.15
N THR A 2 16.96 9.93 0.81
CA THR A 2 15.90 8.93 0.64
C THR A 2 14.65 9.62 0.08
N ARG A 3 14.25 9.29 -1.16
CA ARG A 3 13.08 9.87 -1.84
C ARG A 3 11.83 9.10 -1.40
N TRP A 4 11.16 9.63 -0.40
CA TRP A 4 9.89 9.12 0.10
C TRP A 4 8.75 9.59 -0.80
N LEU A 5 7.80 8.70 -1.12
CA LEU A 5 6.55 9.12 -1.76
C LEU A 5 5.73 10.00 -0.79
N LEU A 6 4.87 10.88 -1.32
CA LEU A 6 4.02 11.75 -0.50
C LEU A 6 3.27 10.97 0.62
N PRO A 7 2.72 9.77 0.39
CA PRO A 7 2.17 8.91 1.45
C PRO A 7 3.14 8.64 2.60
N SER A 8 4.40 8.35 2.31
CA SER A 8 5.41 8.05 3.33
C SER A 8 5.92 9.32 4.03
N ILE A 9 5.96 10.46 3.32
CA ILE A 9 6.26 11.77 3.93
C ILE A 9 5.15 12.18 4.90
N VAL A 10 3.89 12.08 4.47
CA VAL A 10 2.73 12.37 5.32
C VAL A 10 2.72 11.42 6.52
N PHE A 11 2.99 10.13 6.30
CA PHE A 11 3.10 9.15 7.38
C PHE A 11 4.21 9.50 8.37
N ALA A 12 5.41 9.84 7.89
CA ALA A 12 6.53 10.25 8.74
C ALA A 12 6.26 11.56 9.50
N LEU A 13 5.59 12.54 8.88
CA LEU A 13 5.22 13.81 9.51
C LEU A 13 4.12 13.65 10.56
N CYS A 14 3.14 12.77 10.32
CA CYS A 14 2.15 12.40 11.33
C CYS A 14 2.75 11.58 12.48
N SER A 15 3.97 11.05 12.31
CA SER A 15 4.65 10.23 13.31
C SER A 15 5.53 11.03 14.29
N ALA A 16 5.65 12.35 14.15
CA ALA A 16 6.50 13.14 15.05
C ALA A 16 5.93 13.16 16.50
N PRO A 17 6.73 12.84 17.54
CA PRO A 17 6.24 12.67 18.90
C PRO A 17 5.91 14.02 19.56
N THR A 18 4.73 14.10 20.19
CA THR A 18 4.25 15.30 20.91
C THR A 18 3.80 15.01 22.36
N ALA A 19 3.73 13.74 22.77
CA ALA A 19 3.28 13.35 24.11
C ALA A 19 4.44 13.20 25.11
N ARG A 20 4.22 13.62 26.37
CA ARG A 20 5.18 13.41 27.46
C ARG A 20 5.17 11.94 27.87
N ALA A 21 6.34 11.29 27.80
CA ALA A 21 6.54 9.89 28.18
C ALA A 21 6.19 9.54 29.65
N ASP A 22 6.01 10.55 30.50
CA ASP A 22 5.75 10.39 31.94
C ASP A 22 4.27 10.55 32.36
N SER A 23 3.32 10.62 31.42
CA SER A 23 1.88 10.76 31.73
C SER A 23 1.28 9.49 32.38
N SER A 24 0.15 9.64 33.08
CA SER A 24 -0.62 8.49 33.60
C SER A 24 -1.06 7.55 32.47
N LEU A 25 -1.40 8.12 31.31
CA LEU A 25 -1.72 7.39 30.09
C LEU A 25 -0.53 6.59 29.55
N ALA A 26 0.68 7.15 29.58
CA ALA A 26 1.89 6.44 29.19
C ALA A 26 2.16 5.24 30.10
N LYS A 27 1.86 5.36 31.40
CA LYS A 27 1.95 4.23 32.35
C LYS A 27 0.91 3.15 32.08
N GLU A 28 -0.32 3.55 31.76
CA GLU A 28 -1.40 2.63 31.37
C GLU A 28 -1.03 1.83 30.12
N ILE A 29 -0.55 2.52 29.08
CA ILE A 29 -0.08 1.89 27.83
C ILE A 29 1.11 0.96 28.10
N ALA A 30 2.10 1.41 28.87
CA ALA A 30 3.27 0.58 29.20
C ALA A 30 2.87 -0.70 29.94
N LYS A 31 1.91 -0.60 30.88
CA LYS A 31 1.34 -1.77 31.57
C LYS A 31 0.64 -2.70 30.58
N GLN A 32 -0.20 -2.16 29.68
CA GLN A 32 -0.92 -2.95 28.69
C GLN A 32 0.04 -3.69 27.75
N ARG A 33 1.14 -3.04 27.33
CA ARG A 33 2.17 -3.63 26.48
C ARG A 33 3.16 -4.54 27.21
N GLY A 34 3.01 -4.75 28.52
CA GLY A 34 3.94 -5.57 29.32
C GLY A 34 5.36 -5.01 29.38
N LEU A 35 5.53 -3.68 29.22
CA LEU A 35 6.83 -3.03 29.19
C LEU A 35 7.32 -2.71 30.60
N THR A 36 8.42 -3.33 31.04
CA THR A 36 9.20 -2.81 32.17
C THR A 36 9.85 -1.51 31.75
N GLN A 37 9.48 -0.39 32.37
CA GLN A 37 10.12 0.90 32.12
C GLN A 37 11.62 0.80 32.43
N LYS A 38 12.46 0.76 31.40
CA LYS A 38 13.82 1.29 31.53
C LYS A 38 13.66 2.81 31.60
N LYS A 39 14.39 3.49 32.50
CA LYS A 39 14.47 4.95 32.56
C LYS A 39 14.62 5.46 31.13
N ALA A 40 13.57 6.06 30.59
CA ALA A 40 13.60 6.60 29.24
C ALA A 40 14.77 7.59 29.21
N ALA A 41 15.70 7.41 28.26
CA ALA A 41 16.70 8.41 28.01
C ALA A 41 15.93 9.72 27.73
N LYS A 42 16.30 10.81 28.43
CA LYS A 42 15.81 12.16 28.16
C LYS A 42 16.24 12.56 26.74
N LYS A 43 15.57 12.06 25.71
CA LYS A 43 15.57 12.70 24.41
C LYS A 43 14.63 13.90 24.58
N PRO A 44 15.12 15.14 24.43
CA PRO A 44 14.22 16.29 24.44
C PRO A 44 13.15 16.05 23.38
N ALA A 45 11.90 16.38 23.71
CA ALA A 45 10.91 16.62 22.68
C ALA A 45 11.53 17.62 21.70
N ARG A 46 11.44 17.35 20.39
CA ARG A 46 11.79 18.37 19.41
C ARG A 46 10.77 19.48 19.57
N ASP A 47 11.16 20.61 20.16
CA ASP A 47 10.34 21.82 20.35
C ASP A 47 9.82 22.38 19.01
N ASP A 48 10.37 21.90 17.90
CA ASP A 48 10.14 22.26 16.51
C ASP A 48 9.24 21.28 15.74
N ALA A 49 8.71 20.22 16.37
CA ALA A 49 7.69 19.35 15.77
C ALA A 49 6.28 19.91 16.04
N PRO A 50 5.62 20.58 15.07
CA PRO A 50 4.34 21.22 15.32
C PRO A 50 3.25 20.16 15.42
N THR A 51 2.45 20.20 16.48
CA THR A 51 1.24 19.41 16.71
C THR A 51 0.33 19.43 15.49
N THR A 52 0.18 18.30 14.80
CA THR A 52 -0.97 18.08 13.89
C THR A 52 -2.30 18.08 14.66
N ALA A 53 -2.26 17.95 15.98
CA ALA A 53 -3.43 17.98 16.86
C ALA A 53 -4.04 19.38 17.09
N THR A 54 -3.44 20.45 16.56
CA THR A 54 -3.91 21.85 16.76
C THR A 54 -4.01 22.66 15.46
N LEU A 55 -3.80 22.05 14.30
CA LEU A 55 -3.99 22.75 13.02
C LEU A 55 -5.45 22.63 12.60
N ASP A 56 -6.11 23.76 12.33
CA ASP A 56 -7.39 23.73 11.63
C ASP A 56 -7.22 23.12 10.22
N ARG A 57 -8.32 22.68 9.61
CA ARG A 57 -8.31 21.99 8.31
C ARG A 57 -7.57 22.77 7.23
N GLU A 58 -7.70 24.09 7.23
CA GLU A 58 -7.12 24.97 6.22
C GLU A 58 -5.60 25.09 6.40
N ALA A 59 -5.12 25.21 7.63
CA ALA A 59 -3.70 25.21 7.96
C ALA A 59 -3.05 23.86 7.65
N LEU A 60 -3.74 22.75 7.94
CA LEU A 60 -3.28 21.40 7.56
C LEU A 60 -3.18 21.26 6.03
N ARG A 61 -4.22 21.65 5.31
CA ARG A 61 -4.23 21.61 3.84
C ARG A 61 -3.09 22.42 3.25
N THR A 62 -2.87 23.63 3.75
CA THR A 62 -1.78 24.52 3.33
C THR A 62 -0.42 23.87 3.56
N ARG A 63 -0.25 23.20 4.69
CA ARG A 63 0.99 22.48 5.00
C ARG A 63 1.22 21.29 4.08
N LEU A 64 0.19 20.48 3.84
CA LEU A 64 0.26 19.35 2.91
C LEU A 64 0.51 19.82 1.47
N ALA A 65 -0.11 20.91 1.04
CA ALA A 65 0.16 21.54 -0.25
C ALA A 65 1.62 21.98 -0.37
N LYS A 66 2.17 22.65 0.65
CA LYS A 66 3.57 23.07 0.67
C LYS A 66 4.55 21.88 0.57
N LEU A 67 4.22 20.76 1.20
CA LEU A 67 5.02 19.53 1.08
C LEU A 67 4.89 18.89 -0.30
N ALA A 68 3.67 18.92 -0.85
CA ALA A 68 3.40 18.45 -2.21
C ALA A 68 4.08 19.34 -3.27
N ASP A 69 4.44 20.58 -2.93
CA ASP A 69 5.17 21.51 -3.79
C ASP A 69 6.69 21.29 -3.83
N ASP A 70 7.24 20.41 -2.98
CA ASP A 70 8.63 20.01 -3.08
C ASP A 70 8.92 19.40 -4.48
N PRO A 71 9.96 19.84 -5.21
CA PRO A 71 10.20 19.38 -6.58
C PRO A 71 10.36 17.86 -6.71
N ALA A 72 10.94 17.19 -5.71
CA ALA A 72 11.09 15.74 -5.74
C ALA A 72 9.73 15.05 -5.52
N VAL A 73 8.88 15.60 -4.67
CA VAL A 73 7.51 15.11 -4.44
C VAL A 73 6.63 15.34 -5.66
N GLN A 74 6.73 16.50 -6.31
CA GLN A 74 6.03 16.77 -7.56
C GLN A 74 6.44 15.82 -8.67
N ALA A 75 7.75 15.56 -8.82
CA ALA A 75 8.25 14.61 -9.81
C ALA A 75 7.76 13.18 -9.53
N ALA A 76 7.83 12.73 -8.27
CA ALA A 76 7.39 11.39 -7.88
C ALA A 76 5.89 11.18 -8.07
N THR A 77 5.07 12.12 -7.58
CA THR A 77 3.59 12.05 -7.73
C THR A 77 3.15 12.18 -9.19
N ARG A 78 3.87 12.95 -10.02
CA ARG A 78 3.61 13.00 -11.47
C ARG A 78 3.91 11.65 -12.13
N ALA A 79 5.05 11.04 -11.84
CA ALA A 79 5.43 9.74 -12.39
C ALA A 79 4.44 8.64 -11.98
N GLU A 80 4.07 8.59 -10.70
CA GLU A 80 3.07 7.66 -10.17
C GLU A 80 1.69 7.90 -10.80
N GLY A 81 1.24 9.15 -10.92
CA GLY A 81 -0.02 9.48 -11.59
C GLY A 81 -0.07 9.02 -13.05
N ILE A 82 1.01 9.21 -13.81
CA ILE A 82 1.13 8.70 -15.19
C ILE A 82 1.05 7.17 -15.20
N ALA A 83 1.72 6.50 -14.27
CA ALA A 83 1.68 5.05 -14.16
C ALA A 83 0.26 4.54 -13.82
N LEU A 84 -0.37 5.05 -12.77
CA LEU A 84 -1.72 4.66 -12.37
C LEU A 84 -2.73 4.87 -13.51
N ALA A 85 -2.65 6.00 -14.22
CA ALA A 85 -3.52 6.27 -15.36
C ALA A 85 -3.26 5.33 -16.55
N ARG A 86 -1.98 4.96 -16.80
CA ARG A 86 -1.61 3.99 -17.85
C ARG A 86 -2.17 2.61 -17.55
N TRP A 87 -2.11 2.20 -16.29
CA TRP A 87 -2.61 0.91 -15.81
C TRP A 87 -4.10 0.90 -15.51
N GLY A 88 -4.86 1.96 -15.83
CA GLY A 88 -6.32 1.99 -15.61
C GLY A 88 -6.74 2.06 -14.13
N LEU A 89 -5.82 2.32 -13.20
CA LEU A 89 -6.09 2.39 -11.76
C LEU A 89 -6.76 3.70 -11.34
N ILE A 90 -6.61 4.75 -12.17
CA ILE A 90 -7.26 6.05 -12.01
C ILE A 90 -7.73 6.60 -13.36
N PRO A 91 -8.73 7.51 -13.39
CA PRO A 91 -9.10 8.24 -14.60
C PRO A 91 -7.90 9.03 -15.17
N ARG A 92 -7.81 9.11 -16.50
CA ARG A 92 -6.68 9.75 -17.20
C ARG A 92 -6.56 11.26 -16.94
N ASP A 93 -7.66 11.91 -16.60
CA ASP A 93 -7.79 13.34 -16.31
C ASP A 93 -7.72 13.68 -14.81
N LEU A 94 -7.57 12.67 -13.94
CA LEU A 94 -7.48 12.89 -12.50
C LEU A 94 -6.15 13.56 -12.12
N ASP A 95 -6.22 14.68 -11.39
CA ASP A 95 -5.05 15.25 -10.71
C ASP A 95 -4.72 14.39 -9.48
N TYR A 96 -3.80 13.43 -9.68
CA TYR A 96 -3.37 12.50 -8.64
C TYR A 96 -2.80 13.22 -7.41
N ARG A 97 -1.99 14.26 -7.60
CA ARG A 97 -1.35 14.98 -6.48
C ARG A 97 -2.39 15.72 -5.66
N ALA A 98 -3.28 16.46 -6.32
CA ALA A 98 -4.37 17.17 -5.64
C ALA A 98 -5.31 16.21 -4.90
N THR A 99 -5.56 15.03 -5.48
CA THR A 99 -6.36 13.96 -4.86
C THR A 99 -5.71 13.46 -3.57
N LEU A 100 -4.41 13.16 -3.58
CA LEU A 100 -3.69 12.76 -2.37
C LEU A 100 -3.72 13.85 -1.27
N VAL A 101 -3.49 15.11 -1.65
CA VAL A 101 -3.55 16.23 -0.68
C VAL A 101 -4.94 16.33 -0.06
N SER A 102 -6.00 16.21 -0.87
CA SER A 102 -7.38 16.24 -0.39
C SER A 102 -7.67 15.07 0.56
N LEU A 103 -7.27 13.85 0.18
CA LEU A 103 -7.50 12.64 0.98
C LEU A 103 -6.79 12.69 2.32
N TYR A 104 -5.51 13.07 2.34
CA TYR A 104 -4.76 13.19 3.59
C TYR A 104 -5.26 14.34 4.47
N THR A 105 -5.71 15.44 3.87
CA THR A 105 -6.36 16.53 4.62
C THR A 105 -7.60 16.01 5.33
N ASP A 106 -8.51 15.35 4.61
CA ASP A 106 -9.75 14.83 5.17
C ASP A 106 -9.51 13.75 6.24
N GLN A 107 -8.53 12.87 6.03
CA GLN A 107 -8.19 11.81 6.99
C GLN A 107 -7.68 12.37 8.32
N ILE A 108 -6.82 13.39 8.29
CA ILE A 108 -6.24 13.97 9.50
C ILE A 108 -7.27 14.90 10.19
N ASP A 109 -8.02 15.70 9.43
CA ASP A 109 -9.08 16.57 9.94
C ASP A 109 -10.15 15.76 10.71
N ARG A 110 -10.62 14.65 10.13
CA ARG A 110 -11.65 13.80 10.78
C ARG A 110 -11.12 12.90 11.90
N ARG A 111 -9.81 12.72 12.04
CA ARG A 111 -9.22 12.09 13.24
C ARG A 111 -9.26 13.00 14.47
N ALA A 112 -9.49 14.31 14.28
CA ALA A 112 -9.38 15.31 15.34
C ALA A 112 -10.59 15.50 16.32
N PRO A 113 -11.77 14.84 16.24
CA PRO A 113 -12.92 15.29 17.05
C PRO A 113 -12.90 14.88 18.53
N ASP A 114 -12.10 13.90 18.95
CA ASP A 114 -11.97 13.51 20.38
C ASP A 114 -10.55 13.80 20.92
N PRO A 115 -10.38 14.82 21.79
CA PRO A 115 -9.10 15.14 22.40
C PRO A 115 -8.46 13.98 23.18
N ALA A 116 -9.27 13.14 23.84
CA ALA A 116 -8.76 11.99 24.59
C ALA A 116 -8.24 10.89 23.67
N TRP A 117 -8.90 10.70 22.52
CA TRP A 117 -8.41 9.82 21.46
C TRP A 117 -7.09 10.30 20.87
N ASN A 118 -6.98 11.61 20.59
CA ASN A 118 -5.76 12.21 20.05
C ASN A 118 -4.58 12.08 21.02
N GLU A 119 -4.79 12.30 22.31
CA GLU A 119 -3.75 12.13 23.33
C GLU A 119 -3.28 10.67 23.42
N LEU A 120 -4.21 9.72 23.34
CA LEU A 120 -3.88 8.30 23.36
C LEU A 120 -3.07 7.86 22.14
N VAL A 121 -3.50 8.26 20.92
CA VAL A 121 -2.75 7.96 19.69
C VAL A 121 -1.37 8.61 19.72
N ALA A 122 -1.25 9.85 20.21
CA ALA A 122 0.03 10.53 20.34
C ALA A 122 0.95 9.85 21.36
N THR A 123 0.40 9.36 22.47
CA THR A 123 1.17 8.66 23.52
C THR A 123 1.64 7.29 23.04
N GLU A 124 0.80 6.53 22.35
CA GLU A 124 1.18 5.27 21.69
C GLU A 124 2.38 5.47 20.77
N ARG A 125 2.29 6.46 19.87
CA ARG A 125 3.36 6.81 18.93
C ARG A 125 4.66 7.14 19.65
N ALA A 126 4.60 8.01 20.66
CA ALA A 126 5.79 8.39 21.42
C ALA A 126 6.47 7.19 22.10
N LEU A 127 5.69 6.25 22.63
CA LEU A 127 6.23 5.03 23.26
C LEU A 127 6.82 4.07 22.23
N ARG A 128 6.20 3.94 21.06
CA ARG A 128 6.71 3.12 19.95
C ARG A 128 8.02 3.67 19.39
N ASP A 129 8.09 4.97 19.10
CA ASP A 129 9.28 5.63 18.58
C ASP A 129 10.44 5.68 19.59
N ALA A 130 10.12 5.65 20.89
CA ALA A 130 11.14 5.48 21.93
C ALA A 130 11.75 4.07 21.95
N LYS A 131 11.02 3.07 21.44
CA LYS A 131 11.40 1.65 21.49
C LYS A 131 12.07 1.17 20.21
N PHE A 132 11.62 1.66 19.06
CA PHE A 132 12.10 1.24 17.75
C PHE A 132 12.70 2.42 16.99
N ASP A 133 13.73 2.13 16.18
CA ASP A 133 14.20 3.11 15.19
C ASP A 133 13.18 3.20 14.05
N PHE A 134 12.13 3.98 14.27
CA PHE A 134 11.02 4.10 13.35
C PHE A 134 11.45 4.68 12.00
N ALA A 135 12.42 5.61 12.01
CA ALA A 135 12.96 6.20 10.79
C ALA A 135 13.65 5.14 9.92
N ALA A 136 14.43 4.25 10.52
CA ALA A 136 15.01 3.11 9.81
C ALA A 136 13.94 2.08 9.38
N PHE A 137 12.95 1.82 10.24
CA PHE A 137 11.87 0.86 9.96
C PHE A 137 11.07 1.25 8.72
N VAL A 138 10.69 2.53 8.60
CA VAL A 138 9.92 3.00 7.45
C VAL A 138 10.78 3.20 6.20
N ALA A 139 12.12 3.27 6.31
CA ALA A 139 13.04 3.60 5.21
C ALA A 139 13.19 2.46 4.20
N VAL A 140 12.12 2.19 3.49
CA VAL A 140 12.04 1.24 2.39
C VAL A 140 12.58 1.89 1.11
N PRO A 141 13.40 1.19 0.30
CA PRO A 141 13.89 1.72 -0.97
C PRO A 141 12.78 2.21 -1.90
N ALA A 142 13.08 3.22 -2.71
CA ALA A 142 12.14 3.68 -3.74
C ALA A 142 11.86 2.53 -4.74
N GLY A 143 10.59 2.37 -5.13
CA GLY A 143 10.16 1.27 -6.00
C GLY A 143 9.81 -0.03 -5.26
N GLU A 144 9.93 -0.08 -3.94
CA GLU A 144 9.49 -1.22 -3.11
C GLU A 144 8.19 -0.85 -2.36
N ASN A 145 7.17 -0.40 -3.12
CA ASN A 145 5.95 0.14 -2.54
C ASN A 145 5.14 -0.91 -1.76
N ASP A 146 5.10 -2.16 -2.22
CA ASP A 146 4.47 -3.28 -1.53
C ASP A 146 5.05 -3.48 -0.11
N ALA A 147 6.37 -3.57 0.01
CA ALA A 147 7.06 -3.67 1.30
C ALA A 147 6.81 -2.44 2.20
N SER A 148 6.78 -1.24 1.61
CA SER A 148 6.45 0.01 2.33
C SER A 148 5.03 -0.04 2.90
N LEU A 149 4.07 -0.55 2.11
CA LEU A 149 2.68 -0.68 2.51
C LEU A 149 2.49 -1.77 3.57
N ALA A 150 3.19 -2.89 3.46
CA ALA A 150 3.19 -3.97 4.44
C ALA A 150 3.69 -3.49 5.82
N ARG A 151 4.82 -2.79 5.84
CA ARG A 151 5.36 -2.19 7.09
C ARG A 151 4.40 -1.17 7.68
N ARG A 152 3.75 -0.37 6.85
CA ARG A 152 2.73 0.57 7.31
C ARG A 152 1.53 -0.15 7.93
N ALA A 153 1.12 -1.28 7.38
CA ALA A 153 0.03 -2.09 7.93
C ALA A 153 0.35 -2.62 9.33
N LEU A 154 1.57 -3.10 9.58
CA LEU A 154 2.00 -3.44 10.95
C LEU A 154 1.85 -2.25 11.90
N VAL A 155 2.28 -1.06 11.48
CA VAL A 155 2.24 0.14 12.33
C VAL A 155 0.82 0.60 12.67
N GLU A 156 -0.04 0.71 11.65
CA GLU A 156 -1.41 1.16 11.87
C GLU A 156 -2.22 0.10 12.62
N GLY A 157 -1.98 -1.19 12.32
CA GLY A 157 -2.55 -2.32 13.04
C GLY A 157 -2.17 -2.35 14.53
N ASP A 158 -0.90 -2.13 14.86
CA ASP A 158 -0.38 -2.08 16.24
C ASP A 158 -1.13 -1.01 17.05
N GLY A 159 -1.19 0.20 16.51
CA GLY A 159 -1.88 1.32 17.15
C GLY A 159 -3.37 1.06 17.37
N ILE A 160 -4.08 0.53 16.36
CA ILE A 160 -5.52 0.22 16.48
C ILE A 160 -5.75 -0.92 17.49
N ALA A 161 -4.95 -1.98 17.44
CA ALA A 161 -5.08 -3.11 18.35
C ALA A 161 -4.89 -2.66 19.80
N LEU A 162 -3.83 -1.89 20.10
CA LEU A 162 -3.59 -1.36 21.44
C LEU A 162 -4.77 -0.56 21.96
N LEU A 163 -5.33 0.28 21.09
CA LEU A 163 -6.43 1.15 21.44
C LEU A 163 -7.72 0.38 21.75
N ILE A 164 -8.01 -0.66 20.97
CA ILE A 164 -9.06 -1.63 21.28
C ILE A 164 -8.83 -2.26 22.65
N GLU A 165 -7.62 -2.76 22.92
CA GLU A 165 -7.32 -3.40 24.21
C GLU A 165 -7.51 -2.44 25.38
N LEU A 166 -7.07 -1.19 25.26
CA LEU A 166 -7.21 -0.17 26.31
C LEU A 166 -8.67 0.17 26.60
N VAL A 167 -9.48 0.37 25.55
CA VAL A 167 -10.91 0.66 25.72
C VAL A 167 -11.64 -0.52 26.37
N LEU A 168 -11.29 -1.76 26.01
CA LEU A 168 -11.87 -2.96 26.62
C LEU A 168 -11.39 -3.16 28.06
N ALA A 169 -10.10 -2.97 28.33
CA ALA A 169 -9.53 -3.08 29.67
C ALA A 169 -10.15 -2.08 30.65
N ARG A 170 -10.39 -0.83 30.23
CA ARG A 170 -11.13 0.17 31.02
C ARG A 170 -12.57 -0.24 31.34
N LYS A 171 -13.16 -1.12 30.53
CA LYS A 171 -14.49 -1.72 30.74
C LYS A 171 -14.42 -3.09 31.45
N GLY A 172 -13.24 -3.51 31.93
CA GLY A 172 -13.03 -4.82 32.55
C GLY A 172 -13.18 -6.01 31.60
N LYS A 173 -13.02 -5.79 30.28
CA LYS A 173 -13.13 -6.82 29.23
C LYS A 173 -11.76 -7.15 28.64
N SER A 174 -11.56 -8.40 28.24
CA SER A 174 -10.41 -8.84 27.46
C SER A 174 -10.61 -8.56 25.98
N ALA A 175 -9.50 -8.45 25.24
CA ALA A 175 -9.54 -8.29 23.80
C ALA A 175 -9.91 -9.61 23.09
N PRO A 176 -10.76 -9.58 22.06
CA PRO A 176 -11.33 -10.78 21.44
C PRO A 176 -10.46 -11.32 20.28
N TRP A 177 -9.13 -11.31 20.43
CA TRP A 177 -8.21 -11.67 19.34
C TRP A 177 -8.29 -13.15 18.94
N ASP A 178 -8.78 -14.01 19.82
CA ASP A 178 -9.07 -15.41 19.55
C ASP A 178 -10.20 -15.59 18.52
N ASN A 179 -11.12 -14.63 18.43
CA ASN A 179 -12.25 -14.62 17.52
C ASN A 179 -11.99 -13.74 16.28
N THR A 180 -11.69 -14.39 15.15
CA THR A 180 -11.43 -13.73 13.87
C THR A 180 -12.61 -12.88 13.40
N GLN A 181 -13.84 -13.38 13.52
CA GLN A 181 -15.03 -12.64 13.04
C GLN A 181 -15.24 -11.35 13.83
N VAL A 182 -15.13 -11.42 15.17
CA VAL A 182 -15.24 -10.23 16.03
C VAL A 182 -14.12 -9.23 15.74
N THR A 183 -12.91 -9.70 15.48
CA THR A 183 -11.77 -8.86 15.08
C THR A 183 -12.07 -8.12 13.77
N LEU A 184 -12.57 -8.83 12.76
CA LEU A 184 -12.93 -8.25 11.46
C LEU A 184 -14.07 -7.24 11.59
N ASP A 185 -15.10 -7.54 12.38
CA ASP A 185 -16.23 -6.65 12.60
C ASP A 185 -15.83 -5.38 13.35
N LEU A 186 -14.97 -5.52 14.38
CA LEU A 186 -14.42 -4.39 15.12
C LEU A 186 -13.49 -3.55 14.24
N GLY A 187 -12.68 -4.20 13.41
CA GLY A 187 -11.89 -3.54 12.38
C GLY A 187 -12.77 -2.72 11.44
N ARG A 188 -13.83 -3.31 10.89
CA ARG A 188 -14.80 -2.57 10.05
C ARG A 188 -15.42 -1.40 10.81
N ALA A 189 -15.81 -1.56 12.07
CA ALA A 189 -16.44 -0.49 12.85
C ALA A 189 -15.46 0.67 13.17
N MET A 190 -14.20 0.38 13.46
CA MET A 190 -13.22 1.37 13.94
C MET A 190 -12.30 1.94 12.86
N THR A 191 -12.19 1.28 11.72
CA THR A 191 -11.25 1.66 10.64
C THR A 191 -11.92 2.22 9.41
N MET A 192 -13.25 2.37 9.38
CA MET A 192 -13.96 3.08 8.31
C MET A 192 -13.73 4.59 8.45
N PRO A 193 -12.84 5.20 7.66
CA PRO A 193 -12.77 6.65 7.60
C PRO A 193 -14.00 7.06 6.81
N THR A 194 -14.98 7.65 7.49
CA THR A 194 -16.09 8.29 6.78
C THR A 194 -15.54 9.58 6.18
N GLY A 195 -15.76 9.85 4.89
CA GLY A 195 -15.12 10.97 4.20
C GLY A 195 -15.54 11.13 2.75
N ASP A 196 -16.16 12.27 2.42
CA ASP A 196 -16.62 12.58 1.06
C ASP A 196 -15.51 12.44 0.00
N ALA A 197 -14.26 12.80 0.34
CA ALA A 197 -13.12 12.64 -0.55
C ALA A 197 -12.73 11.16 -0.73
N LEU A 198 -12.80 10.35 0.33
CA LEU A 198 -12.50 8.92 0.26
C LEU A 198 -13.57 8.16 -0.53
N ASP A 199 -14.84 8.51 -0.34
CA ASP A 199 -15.96 7.91 -1.06
C ASP A 199 -15.89 8.17 -2.57
N LYS A 200 -15.40 9.35 -2.96
CA LYS A 200 -15.20 9.74 -4.37
C LYS A 200 -13.88 9.28 -4.98
N ALA A 201 -12.94 8.77 -4.18
CA ALA A 201 -11.65 8.35 -4.68
C ALA A 201 -11.77 7.09 -5.56
N PRO A 202 -10.92 6.95 -6.60
CA PRO A 202 -10.79 5.70 -7.35
C PRO A 202 -10.55 4.51 -6.41
N VAL A 203 -11.09 3.34 -6.78
CA VAL A 203 -11.03 2.12 -5.94
C VAL A 203 -9.60 1.78 -5.54
N ALA A 204 -8.64 1.86 -6.46
CA ALA A 204 -7.24 1.54 -6.17
C ALA A 204 -6.64 2.46 -5.09
N ILE A 205 -6.88 3.78 -5.18
CA ILE A 205 -6.41 4.75 -4.19
C ILE A 205 -7.10 4.53 -2.84
N ARG A 206 -8.43 4.43 -2.85
CA ARG A 206 -9.23 4.26 -1.63
C ARG A 206 -8.79 3.02 -0.86
N GLU A 207 -8.68 1.89 -1.55
CA GLU A 207 -8.40 0.61 -0.90
C GLU A 207 -6.94 0.49 -0.45
N ALA A 208 -5.97 1.00 -1.23
CA ALA A 208 -4.58 1.09 -0.80
C ALA A 208 -4.42 1.99 0.45
N MET A 209 -5.23 3.05 0.56
CA MET A 209 -5.24 3.94 1.74
C MET A 209 -5.87 3.27 2.98
N LEU A 210 -6.86 2.40 2.78
CA LEU A 210 -7.56 1.67 3.85
C LEU A 210 -6.83 0.42 4.33
N PHE A 211 -6.05 -0.21 3.44
CA PHE A 211 -5.39 -1.47 3.68
C PHE A 211 -4.57 -1.50 4.99
N PRO A 212 -3.71 -0.50 5.31
CA PRO A 212 -2.92 -0.53 6.53
C PRO A 212 -3.74 -0.62 7.82
N PHE A 213 -4.96 -0.10 7.80
CA PHE A 213 -5.84 -0.12 8.96
C PHE A 213 -6.56 -1.45 9.11
N ARG A 214 -7.16 -1.93 8.02
CA ARG A 214 -8.00 -3.14 8.02
C ARG A 214 -7.16 -4.40 8.11
N ALA A 215 -6.29 -4.59 7.12
CA ALA A 215 -5.44 -5.77 7.03
C ALA A 215 -4.36 -5.75 8.11
N GLY A 216 -3.83 -4.56 8.44
CA GLY A 216 -2.91 -4.38 9.55
C GLY A 216 -3.47 -4.80 10.90
N LEU A 217 -4.72 -4.41 11.22
CA LEU A 217 -5.37 -4.86 12.45
C LEU A 217 -5.57 -6.38 12.46
N ALA A 218 -6.03 -6.97 11.35
CA ALA A 218 -6.20 -8.42 11.24
C ALA A 218 -4.87 -9.16 11.44
N PHE A 219 -3.79 -8.66 10.83
CA PHE A 219 -2.43 -9.18 11.01
C PHE A 219 -1.98 -9.09 12.47
N VAL A 220 -2.09 -7.93 13.12
CA VAL A 220 -1.68 -7.77 14.52
C VAL A 220 -2.54 -8.60 15.47
N ALA A 221 -3.85 -8.69 15.22
CA ALA A 221 -4.72 -9.58 15.98
C ALA A 221 -4.31 -11.05 15.86
N SER A 222 -3.86 -11.48 14.67
CA SER A 222 -3.32 -12.84 14.48
C SER A 222 -2.06 -13.08 15.33
N LEU A 223 -1.15 -12.10 15.41
CA LEU A 223 0.03 -12.16 16.28
C LEU A 223 -0.36 -12.14 17.77
N ARG A 224 -1.45 -11.47 18.13
CA ARG A 224 -1.94 -11.32 19.51
C ARG A 224 -2.87 -12.45 19.96
N ARG A 225 -3.24 -13.39 19.08
CA ARG A 225 -4.29 -14.38 19.30
C ARG A 225 -4.14 -15.16 20.61
N TYR A 226 -2.92 -15.63 20.88
CA TYR A 226 -2.55 -16.32 22.12
C TYR A 226 -1.20 -15.86 22.69
N GLU A 227 -0.56 -14.87 22.06
CA GLU A 227 0.76 -14.39 22.47
C GLU A 227 0.69 -13.10 23.27
N SER A 228 1.82 -12.69 23.84
CA SER A 228 1.98 -11.38 24.47
C SER A 228 2.32 -10.30 23.42
N TRP A 229 2.39 -9.03 23.84
CA TRP A 229 2.81 -7.93 22.96
C TRP A 229 4.23 -8.12 22.39
N SER A 230 5.03 -9.03 22.96
CA SER A 230 6.33 -9.42 22.45
C SER A 230 6.29 -9.97 21.01
N ALA A 231 5.17 -10.58 20.58
CA ALA A 231 5.00 -11.08 19.22
C ALA A 231 4.99 -9.93 18.21
N VAL A 232 4.24 -8.87 18.52
CA VAL A 232 4.18 -7.64 17.72
C VAL A 232 5.54 -6.94 17.74
N ASP A 233 6.21 -6.90 18.90
CA ASP A 233 7.57 -6.34 18.99
C ASP A 233 8.60 -7.09 18.15
N ALA A 234 8.46 -8.42 18.04
CA ALA A 234 9.30 -9.23 17.17
C ALA A 234 9.06 -8.88 15.70
N ALA A 235 7.82 -8.55 15.32
CA ALA A 235 7.49 -8.11 13.97
C ALA A 235 8.12 -6.76 13.60
N TYR A 236 8.40 -5.87 14.55
CA TYR A 236 9.20 -4.67 14.27
C TYR A 236 10.67 -4.96 13.98
N LYS A 237 11.22 -6.07 14.50
CA LYS A 237 12.59 -6.52 14.23
C LYS A 237 12.70 -7.36 12.97
N ARG A 238 11.63 -8.08 12.63
CA ARG A 238 11.46 -8.85 11.40
C ARG A 238 10.23 -8.32 10.66
N PRO A 239 10.32 -7.15 10.00
CA PRO A 239 9.16 -6.54 9.35
C PRO A 239 8.54 -7.45 8.31
N PRO A 240 7.21 -7.41 8.14
CA PRO A 240 6.58 -8.00 6.96
C PRO A 240 7.15 -7.35 5.69
N ARG A 241 7.39 -8.17 4.67
CA ARG A 241 8.07 -7.81 3.43
C ARG A 241 7.12 -7.57 2.27
N SER A 242 5.89 -8.07 2.35
CA SER A 242 4.88 -7.93 1.31
C SER A 242 3.48 -7.75 1.89
N THR A 243 2.56 -7.22 1.08
CA THR A 243 1.14 -7.17 1.42
C THR A 243 0.55 -8.57 1.58
N GLU A 244 1.07 -9.56 0.86
CA GLU A 244 0.72 -10.97 1.03
C GLU A 244 0.98 -11.46 2.46
N GLN A 245 2.13 -11.14 3.06
CA GLN A 245 2.40 -11.53 4.45
C GLN A 245 1.46 -10.87 5.48
N ILE A 246 0.86 -9.73 5.13
CA ILE A 246 -0.16 -9.07 5.95
C ILE A 246 -1.52 -9.75 5.77
N LEU A 247 -1.84 -10.15 4.53
CA LEU A 247 -3.10 -10.82 4.17
C LEU A 247 -3.13 -12.27 4.67
N HIS A 248 -1.98 -12.94 4.68
CA HIS A 248 -1.76 -14.35 5.02
C HIS A 248 -0.69 -14.47 6.13
N PRO A 249 -1.05 -14.25 7.41
CA PRO A 249 -0.09 -14.25 8.52
C PRO A 249 0.69 -15.56 8.70
N GLU A 250 0.17 -16.68 8.20
CA GLU A 250 0.85 -17.97 8.14
C GLU A 250 2.11 -17.93 7.25
N LYS A 251 2.09 -17.18 6.14
CA LYS A 251 3.27 -16.97 5.28
C LYS A 251 4.33 -16.12 5.99
N TYR A 252 3.89 -15.12 6.77
CA TYR A 252 4.79 -14.36 7.65
C TYR A 252 5.41 -15.24 8.75
N ALA A 253 4.62 -16.13 9.36
CA ALA A 253 5.11 -17.07 10.37
C ALA A 253 6.12 -18.07 9.79
N ALA A 254 5.90 -18.53 8.54
CA ALA A 254 6.83 -19.38 7.79
C ALA A 254 8.08 -18.65 7.27
N ASP A 255 8.14 -17.33 7.42
CA ASP A 255 9.19 -16.46 6.87
C ASP A 255 9.33 -16.56 5.34
N GLU A 256 8.22 -16.78 4.63
CA GLU A 256 8.19 -16.81 3.17
C GLU A 256 8.73 -15.49 2.59
N GLN A 257 9.68 -15.57 1.66
CA GLN A 257 10.35 -14.40 1.11
C GLN A 257 9.76 -14.13 -0.28
N PRO A 258 9.31 -12.89 -0.57
CA PRO A 258 8.92 -12.54 -1.93
C PRO A 258 10.07 -12.81 -2.91
N VAL A 259 9.74 -13.40 -4.05
CA VAL A 259 10.67 -13.64 -5.14
C VAL A 259 11.10 -12.30 -5.72
N HIS A 260 12.41 -12.09 -5.84
CA HIS A 260 12.93 -10.87 -6.46
C HIS A 260 12.78 -10.93 -7.99
N VAL A 261 11.87 -10.10 -8.52
CA VAL A 261 11.63 -9.98 -9.97
C VAL A 261 12.29 -8.71 -10.50
N THR A 262 13.05 -8.87 -11.59
CA THR A 262 13.63 -7.77 -12.36
C THR A 262 12.91 -7.65 -13.70
N LEU A 263 12.73 -6.41 -14.16
CA LEU A 263 12.15 -6.11 -15.47
C LEU A 263 12.86 -4.89 -16.06
N ASP A 264 13.69 -5.14 -17.06
CA ASP A 264 14.36 -4.10 -17.83
C ASP A 264 13.46 -3.57 -18.94
N ILE A 265 13.79 -2.38 -19.45
CA ILE A 265 13.11 -1.82 -20.62
C ILE A 265 13.51 -2.66 -21.85
N PRO A 266 12.56 -3.29 -22.56
CA PRO A 266 12.87 -4.05 -23.76
C PRO A 266 13.50 -3.16 -24.84
N ALA A 267 14.54 -3.65 -25.52
CA ALA A 267 15.25 -2.92 -26.56
C ALA A 267 14.35 -2.59 -27.77
N GLU A 268 13.26 -3.33 -27.92
CA GLU A 268 12.21 -3.18 -28.92
C GLU A 268 11.34 -1.93 -28.69
N LEU A 269 11.48 -1.25 -27.55
CA LEU A 269 10.88 0.06 -27.29
C LEU A 269 11.95 1.15 -27.48
N PRO A 270 12.12 1.68 -28.71
CA PRO A 270 13.14 2.69 -28.98
C PRO A 270 12.86 3.97 -28.20
N ASP A 271 13.93 4.63 -27.74
CA ASP A 271 13.89 5.88 -26.96
C ASP A 271 13.03 5.82 -25.69
N ALA A 272 12.74 4.61 -25.20
CA ALA A 272 11.94 4.41 -24.02
C ALA A 272 12.69 4.86 -22.76
N LYS A 273 12.03 5.67 -21.93
CA LYS A 273 12.56 6.16 -20.66
C LYS A 273 11.71 5.67 -19.51
N LEU A 274 12.36 5.21 -18.44
CA LEU A 274 11.66 4.79 -17.23
C LEU A 274 10.94 5.99 -16.61
N VAL A 275 9.62 5.89 -16.47
CA VAL A 275 8.78 6.86 -15.77
C VAL A 275 8.60 6.42 -14.31
N HIS A 276 8.20 5.17 -14.11
CA HIS A 276 7.94 4.61 -12.78
C HIS A 276 8.30 3.13 -12.75
N SER A 277 8.80 2.66 -11.60
CA SER A 277 9.09 1.26 -11.31
C SER A 277 8.67 0.97 -9.88
N THR A 278 7.91 -0.10 -9.68
CA THR A 278 7.37 -0.48 -8.38
C THR A 278 7.17 -1.99 -8.27
N VAL A 279 7.01 -2.47 -7.04
CA VAL A 279 6.36 -3.75 -6.71
C VAL A 279 4.92 -3.44 -6.32
N TRP A 280 3.96 -4.17 -6.88
CA TRP A 280 2.54 -4.05 -6.56
C TRP A 280 2.11 -4.96 -5.41
N GLY A 281 2.69 -6.16 -5.31
CA GLY A 281 2.25 -7.17 -4.35
C GLY A 281 0.93 -7.81 -4.73
N GLU A 282 0.51 -8.78 -3.93
CA GLU A 282 -0.83 -9.38 -4.00
C GLU A 282 -1.92 -8.30 -4.00
N LEU A 283 -1.83 -7.32 -3.09
CA LEU A 283 -2.82 -6.24 -3.03
C LEU A 283 -2.87 -5.44 -4.33
N GLY A 284 -1.72 -5.04 -4.88
CA GLY A 284 -1.69 -4.20 -6.08
C GLY A 284 -2.29 -4.91 -7.29
N PHE A 285 -2.04 -6.21 -7.45
CA PHE A 285 -2.67 -7.01 -8.51
C PHE A 285 -4.19 -7.14 -8.31
N ALA A 286 -4.65 -7.43 -7.09
CA ALA A 286 -6.09 -7.45 -6.78
C ALA A 286 -6.76 -6.09 -7.07
N LEU A 287 -6.09 -4.97 -6.78
CA LEU A 287 -6.60 -3.63 -7.07
C LEU A 287 -6.62 -3.32 -8.57
N PHE A 288 -5.66 -3.82 -9.34
CA PHE A 288 -5.69 -3.76 -10.80
C PHE A 288 -6.94 -4.47 -11.33
N LEU A 289 -7.19 -5.71 -10.93
CA LEU A 289 -8.37 -6.46 -11.35
C LEU A 289 -9.68 -5.73 -10.98
N ARG A 290 -9.78 -5.23 -9.73
CA ARG A 290 -10.96 -4.50 -9.24
C ARG A 290 -11.20 -3.19 -9.98
N ALA A 291 -10.14 -2.46 -10.34
CA ALA A 291 -10.25 -1.23 -11.13
C ALA A 291 -10.81 -1.50 -12.54
N HIS A 292 -10.67 -2.73 -13.03
CA HIS A 292 -11.19 -3.18 -14.33
C HIS A 292 -12.52 -3.95 -14.21
N GLY A 293 -13.21 -3.84 -13.08
CA GLY A 293 -14.56 -4.39 -12.91
C GLY A 293 -14.62 -5.83 -12.41
N ILE A 294 -13.47 -6.48 -12.14
CA ILE A 294 -13.47 -7.80 -11.53
C ILE A 294 -14.03 -7.71 -10.08
N PRO A 295 -15.02 -8.55 -9.71
CA PRO A 295 -15.56 -8.57 -8.35
C PRO A 295 -14.48 -8.80 -7.29
N VAL A 296 -14.66 -8.21 -6.11
CA VAL A 296 -13.68 -8.25 -5.01
C VAL A 296 -13.20 -9.67 -4.69
N GLU A 297 -14.13 -10.61 -4.54
CA GLU A 297 -13.80 -12.00 -4.21
C GLU A 297 -12.96 -12.67 -5.29
N THR A 298 -13.38 -12.54 -6.55
CA THR A 298 -12.66 -13.09 -7.71
C THR A 298 -11.26 -12.47 -7.84
N ALA A 299 -11.15 -11.16 -7.62
CA ALA A 299 -9.87 -10.46 -7.67
C ALA A 299 -8.91 -10.89 -6.55
N ASN A 300 -9.42 -11.15 -5.34
CA ASN A 300 -8.61 -11.62 -4.22
C ASN A 300 -8.15 -13.07 -4.44
N ILE A 301 -9.04 -13.94 -4.93
CA ILE A 301 -8.68 -15.33 -5.26
C ILE A 301 -7.58 -15.35 -6.33
N ALA A 302 -7.78 -14.63 -7.44
CA ALA A 302 -6.81 -14.59 -8.53
C ALA A 302 -5.49 -13.86 -8.17
N ALA A 303 -5.47 -13.13 -7.05
CA ALA A 303 -4.25 -12.48 -6.55
C ALA A 303 -3.52 -13.32 -5.50
N ALA A 304 -4.19 -14.31 -4.90
CA ALA A 304 -3.58 -15.22 -3.95
C ALA A 304 -2.51 -16.09 -4.64
N GLY A 305 -1.44 -16.42 -3.92
CA GLY A 305 -0.30 -17.14 -4.50
C GLY A 305 0.66 -16.25 -5.30
N TRP A 306 0.53 -14.92 -5.17
CA TRP A 306 1.53 -13.98 -5.68
C TRP A 306 2.88 -14.28 -5.03
N ALA A 307 3.93 -14.57 -5.80
CA ALA A 307 5.26 -14.80 -5.25
C ALA A 307 6.14 -13.55 -5.33
N GLY A 308 5.99 -12.74 -6.39
CA GLY A 308 6.83 -11.58 -6.64
C GLY A 308 6.44 -10.85 -7.93
N ASP A 309 6.71 -9.54 -8.01
CA ASP A 309 6.49 -8.80 -9.25
C ASP A 309 7.45 -7.64 -9.46
N ARG A 310 7.48 -7.18 -10.72
CA ARG A 310 7.99 -5.88 -11.08
C ARG A 310 7.05 -5.25 -12.11
N VAL A 311 6.53 -4.07 -11.77
CA VAL A 311 5.69 -3.25 -12.65
C VAL A 311 6.42 -1.97 -13.01
N ILE A 312 6.60 -1.72 -14.30
CA ILE A 312 7.20 -0.51 -14.82
C ILE A 312 6.25 0.23 -15.77
N THR A 313 6.41 1.54 -15.80
CA THR A 313 5.82 2.41 -16.81
C THR A 313 6.95 3.16 -17.50
N VAL A 314 6.96 3.15 -18.82
CA VAL A 314 7.94 3.86 -19.64
C VAL A 314 7.25 4.88 -20.54
N SER A 315 7.93 5.95 -20.94
CA SER A 315 7.49 6.86 -22.00
C SER A 315 8.27 6.58 -23.27
N LEU A 316 7.63 6.63 -24.43
CA LEU A 316 8.31 6.53 -25.72
C LEU A 316 8.81 7.92 -26.15
N GLY A 317 10.07 8.25 -25.84
CA GLY A 317 10.61 9.62 -25.97
C GLY A 317 10.21 10.56 -24.82
N ASP A 318 10.60 11.84 -24.93
CA ASP A 318 10.48 12.84 -23.84
C ASP A 318 9.05 13.26 -23.50
N ALA A 319 8.13 13.17 -24.46
CA ALA A 319 6.71 13.54 -24.29
C ALA A 319 5.75 12.54 -24.96
N GLY A 320 6.24 11.35 -25.32
CA GLY A 320 5.43 10.37 -26.01
C GLY A 320 4.53 9.53 -25.10
N PRO A 321 3.71 8.65 -25.68
CA PRO A 321 2.75 7.86 -24.93
C PRO A 321 3.45 6.95 -23.92
N ALA A 322 2.81 6.78 -22.76
CA ALA A 322 3.26 5.82 -21.77
C ALA A 322 2.94 4.38 -22.22
N VAL A 323 3.76 3.42 -21.79
CA VAL A 323 3.57 1.97 -21.95
C VAL A 323 3.76 1.34 -20.57
N GLY A 324 2.83 0.48 -20.16
CA GLY A 324 2.95 -0.32 -18.94
C GLY A 324 3.50 -1.70 -19.27
N LEU A 325 4.48 -2.17 -18.52
CA LEU A 325 5.02 -3.53 -18.58
C LEU A 325 5.07 -4.11 -17.17
N ALA A 326 4.59 -5.32 -16.98
CA ALA A 326 4.62 -6.01 -15.70
C ALA A 326 5.03 -7.46 -15.88
N ARG A 327 5.81 -7.95 -14.93
CA ARG A 327 6.16 -9.37 -14.80
C ARG A 327 5.83 -9.82 -13.38
N TYR A 328 5.08 -10.91 -13.29
CA TYR A 328 4.69 -11.58 -12.06
C TYR A 328 5.25 -12.99 -12.05
N GLU A 329 5.67 -13.44 -10.88
CA GLU A 329 5.92 -14.84 -10.56
C GLU A 329 4.89 -15.27 -9.51
N TRP A 330 4.40 -16.49 -9.63
CA TRP A 330 3.37 -17.10 -8.79
C TRP A 330 3.91 -18.36 -8.10
N ASP A 331 3.33 -18.73 -6.97
CA ASP A 331 3.77 -19.89 -6.18
C ASP A 331 3.59 -21.21 -6.93
N SER A 332 2.53 -21.32 -7.73
CA SER A 332 2.24 -22.49 -8.56
C SER A 332 1.74 -22.12 -9.95
N GLU A 333 1.74 -23.10 -10.86
CA GLU A 333 1.16 -22.92 -12.19
C GLU A 333 -0.36 -22.71 -12.13
N ILE A 334 -1.04 -23.21 -11.09
CA ILE A 334 -2.48 -23.02 -10.91
C ILE A 334 -2.76 -21.56 -10.56
N ASP A 335 -2.01 -20.99 -9.62
CA ASP A 335 -2.16 -19.57 -9.25
C ASP A 335 -1.87 -18.67 -10.47
N ALA A 336 -0.85 -19.01 -11.27
CA ALA A 336 -0.56 -18.30 -12.51
C ALA A 336 -1.69 -18.41 -13.56
N ILE A 337 -2.42 -19.53 -13.62
CA ILE A 337 -3.59 -19.70 -14.50
C ILE A 337 -4.73 -18.80 -14.01
N GLU A 338 -5.06 -18.84 -12.73
CA GLU A 338 -6.13 -18.02 -12.15
C GLU A 338 -5.87 -16.52 -12.36
N ALA A 339 -4.62 -16.08 -12.11
CA ALA A 339 -4.18 -14.72 -12.37
C ALA A 339 -4.24 -14.33 -13.84
N TYR A 340 -3.79 -15.22 -14.74
CA TYR A 340 -3.84 -15.00 -16.19
C TYR A 340 -5.29 -14.82 -16.65
N GLU A 341 -6.19 -15.72 -16.27
CA GLU A 341 -7.60 -15.67 -16.67
C GLU A 341 -8.30 -14.41 -16.15
N ALA A 342 -8.03 -14.03 -14.90
CA ALA A 342 -8.58 -12.81 -14.33
C ALA A 342 -8.03 -11.55 -15.02
N ALA A 343 -6.74 -11.51 -15.35
CA ALA A 343 -6.12 -10.40 -16.08
C ALA A 343 -6.64 -10.30 -17.52
N VAL A 344 -6.87 -11.44 -18.19
CA VAL A 344 -7.50 -11.50 -19.51
C VAL A 344 -8.90 -10.89 -19.44
N ARG A 345 -9.72 -11.33 -18.49
CA ARG A 345 -11.08 -10.79 -18.31
C ARG A 345 -11.08 -9.29 -18.00
N ALA A 346 -10.19 -8.84 -17.14
CA ALA A 346 -10.04 -7.43 -16.78
C ALA A 346 -9.75 -6.54 -18.01
N LEU A 347 -8.85 -7.00 -18.91
CA LEU A 347 -8.51 -6.25 -20.11
C LEU A 347 -9.57 -6.40 -21.22
N ASP A 348 -10.26 -7.52 -21.30
CA ASP A 348 -11.34 -7.74 -22.28
C ASP A 348 -12.52 -6.80 -21.99
N ASP A 349 -12.94 -6.69 -20.74
CA ASP A 349 -14.07 -5.85 -20.31
C ASP A 349 -13.81 -4.34 -20.46
N THR A 350 -12.54 -3.93 -20.56
CA THR A 350 -12.14 -2.52 -20.58
C THR A 350 -11.54 -2.03 -21.89
N THR A 351 -11.09 -2.95 -22.76
CA THR A 351 -10.53 -2.58 -24.05
C THR A 351 -11.64 -2.27 -25.05
N ILE A 352 -11.78 -1.00 -25.40
CA ILE A 352 -12.61 -0.58 -26.52
C ILE A 352 -11.84 -0.85 -27.82
N GLY A 353 -12.10 -2.00 -28.43
CA GLY A 353 -11.35 -2.47 -29.61
C GLY A 353 -11.73 -3.89 -30.02
N ALA A 354 -10.73 -4.66 -30.47
CA ALA A 354 -10.88 -6.05 -30.87
C ALA A 354 -9.79 -6.93 -30.25
N THR A 355 -10.16 -8.16 -29.90
CA THR A 355 -9.21 -9.23 -29.58
C THR A 355 -8.59 -9.72 -30.89
N ILE A 356 -7.26 -9.58 -31.01
CA ILE A 356 -6.51 -9.90 -32.24
C ILE A 356 -5.75 -11.22 -32.15
N ASP A 357 -5.63 -11.79 -30.95
CA ASP A 357 -5.07 -13.11 -30.68
C ASP A 357 -5.64 -13.65 -29.38
N HIS A 358 -6.05 -14.91 -29.36
CA HIS A 358 -6.47 -15.62 -28.16
C HIS A 358 -6.02 -17.07 -28.28
N ALA A 359 -4.99 -17.42 -27.52
CA ALA A 359 -4.41 -18.75 -27.41
C ALA A 359 -4.34 -19.14 -25.93
N ASP A 360 -4.15 -20.43 -25.64
CA ASP A 360 -4.23 -21.02 -24.28
C ASP A 360 -3.38 -20.30 -23.21
N ALA A 361 -2.29 -19.64 -23.61
CA ALA A 361 -1.40 -18.93 -22.70
C ALA A 361 -1.07 -17.50 -23.16
N ARG A 362 -1.83 -16.95 -24.13
CA ARG A 362 -1.60 -15.59 -24.64
C ARG A 362 -2.85 -14.97 -25.22
N THR A 363 -3.19 -13.77 -24.76
CA THR A 363 -4.25 -12.96 -25.36
C THR A 363 -3.72 -11.57 -25.71
N ARG A 364 -4.12 -11.05 -26.88
CA ARG A 364 -3.75 -9.71 -27.36
C ARG A 364 -4.98 -8.94 -27.82
N TRP A 365 -5.00 -7.65 -27.51
CA TRP A 365 -6.06 -6.74 -27.93
C TRP A 365 -5.47 -5.57 -28.72
N LEU A 366 -6.24 -5.08 -29.68
CA LEU A 366 -6.02 -3.83 -30.40
C LEU A 366 -7.14 -2.86 -30.05
N ALA A 367 -6.81 -1.80 -29.33
CA ALA A 367 -7.72 -0.71 -29.01
C ALA A 367 -7.91 0.22 -30.22
N LEU A 368 -9.05 0.90 -30.28
CA LEU A 368 -9.37 1.86 -31.35
C LEU A 368 -8.39 3.04 -31.44
N ASP A 369 -7.64 3.33 -30.37
CA ASP A 369 -6.59 4.36 -30.35
C ASP A 369 -5.25 3.89 -30.97
N GLY A 370 -5.24 2.71 -31.60
CA GLY A 370 -4.06 2.13 -32.28
C GLY A 370 -3.04 1.53 -31.31
N ARG A 371 -3.37 1.41 -30.03
CA ARG A 371 -2.54 0.75 -29.03
C ARG A 371 -2.99 -0.66 -28.78
N THR A 372 -2.08 -1.45 -28.23
CA THR A 372 -2.25 -2.86 -27.99
C THR A 372 -1.96 -3.20 -26.55
N SER A 373 -2.62 -4.24 -26.08
CA SER A 373 -2.38 -4.86 -24.78
C SER A 373 -2.12 -6.35 -24.96
N LEU A 374 -1.36 -6.93 -24.05
CA LEU A 374 -0.95 -8.34 -24.07
C LEU A 374 -1.01 -8.87 -22.64
N VAL A 375 -1.54 -10.08 -22.49
CA VAL A 375 -1.31 -10.93 -21.32
C VAL A 375 -0.76 -12.25 -21.84
N SER A 376 0.35 -12.70 -21.27
CA SER A 376 0.92 -14.02 -21.53
C SER A 376 1.26 -14.75 -20.24
N ARG A 377 1.28 -16.08 -20.30
CA ARG A 377 1.66 -16.96 -19.20
C ARG A 377 2.68 -18.00 -19.66
N GLN A 378 3.66 -18.30 -18.80
CA GLN A 378 4.62 -19.37 -19.02
C GLN A 378 5.00 -20.01 -17.68
N GLY A 379 4.53 -21.25 -17.43
CA GLY A 379 4.66 -21.88 -16.12
C GLY A 379 4.02 -21.02 -15.04
N THR A 380 4.81 -20.65 -14.03
CA THR A 380 4.45 -19.76 -12.91
C THR A 380 4.53 -18.27 -13.24
N ARG A 381 4.95 -17.89 -14.45
CA ARG A 381 5.13 -16.49 -14.82
C ARG A 381 3.91 -15.95 -15.55
N VAL A 382 3.47 -14.76 -15.18
CA VAL A 382 2.47 -13.96 -15.93
C VAL A 382 3.09 -12.62 -16.31
N THR A 383 2.94 -12.26 -17.58
CA THR A 383 3.49 -11.03 -18.13
C THR A 383 2.37 -10.20 -18.75
N ILE A 384 2.31 -8.91 -18.42
CA ILE A 384 1.26 -7.99 -18.89
C ILE A 384 1.93 -6.76 -19.54
N ALA A 385 1.45 -6.38 -20.73
CA ALA A 385 1.77 -5.11 -21.35
C ALA A 385 0.49 -4.35 -21.71
N VAL A 386 0.48 -3.05 -21.46
CA VAL A 386 -0.66 -2.18 -21.79
C VAL A 386 -0.22 -0.93 -22.53
N GLY A 387 -0.96 -0.59 -23.58
CA GLY A 387 -0.78 0.66 -24.32
C GLY A 387 0.40 0.70 -25.28
N VAL A 388 0.87 -0.47 -25.73
CA VAL A 388 2.00 -0.62 -26.66
C VAL A 388 1.56 -0.19 -28.07
N PRO A 389 2.30 0.67 -28.80
CA PRO A 389 1.97 0.98 -30.19
C PRO A 389 1.91 -0.29 -31.04
N ALA A 390 0.86 -0.46 -31.85
CA ALA A 390 0.63 -1.69 -32.61
C ALA A 390 1.84 -2.20 -33.43
N PRO A 391 2.66 -1.34 -34.09
CA PRO A 391 3.84 -1.80 -34.83
C PRO A 391 4.92 -2.47 -33.96
N LEU A 392 4.97 -2.18 -32.66
CA LEU A 392 5.98 -2.70 -31.73
C LEU A 392 5.56 -4.00 -31.05
N LEU A 393 4.28 -4.36 -31.09
CA LEU A 393 3.73 -5.50 -30.37
C LEU A 393 4.41 -6.85 -30.72
N PRO A 394 4.68 -7.19 -32.00
CA PRO A 394 5.28 -8.49 -32.32
C PRO A 394 6.68 -8.66 -31.70
N ALA A 395 7.50 -7.61 -31.76
CA ALA A 395 8.85 -7.64 -31.22
C ALA A 395 8.84 -7.69 -29.68
N LEU A 396 7.97 -6.88 -29.05
CA LEU A 396 7.81 -6.87 -27.60
C LEU A 396 7.31 -8.21 -27.05
N THR A 397 6.42 -8.90 -27.75
CA THR A 397 5.89 -10.21 -27.34
C THR A 397 7.03 -11.21 -27.13
N VAL A 398 7.97 -11.27 -28.09
CA VAL A 398 9.14 -12.18 -28.00
C VAL A 398 10.08 -11.79 -26.86
N ALA A 399 10.24 -10.50 -26.59
CA ALA A 399 11.08 -10.02 -25.50
C ALA A 399 10.50 -10.33 -24.12
N MET A 400 9.17 -10.29 -23.99
CA MET A 400 8.44 -10.53 -22.74
C MET A 400 8.22 -12.01 -22.41
N GLU A 401 8.36 -12.90 -23.41
CA GLU A 401 8.30 -14.36 -23.26
C GLU A 401 9.67 -14.99 -22.92
N LYS A 402 10.76 -14.22 -22.95
CA LYS A 402 12.10 -14.64 -22.48
C LYS A 402 12.26 -14.29 -21.00
#